data_AF-A0A348AIZ4-F1
#
_entry.id   AF-A0A348AIZ4-F1
#
_cell.length_a   1.000
_cell.length_b   1.000
_cell.length_c   1.000
_cell.angle_alpha   90.00
_cell.angle_beta   90.00
_cell.angle_gamma   90.00
#
_symmetry.space_group_name_H-M   'P 1'
#
loop_
_entity.id
_entity.type
_entity.pdbx_description
1 polymer ?
#
loop_
_entity_poly.entity_id
_entity_poly.type
_entity_poly.pdbx_seq_one_letter_code
_entity_poly.pdbx_strand_id
1 'polypeptide(L)'
;MDYIKEAEKRLWHYRDLEKSIEQMNCDIARIVSRSSPSELNAVAMDITGIRSGKTDEAFNILLELKTLSESKKKTEEEIDQIAEILKDISKEKDCKLYGKVLYSWYVKRKDRDEIAKEIGYSVRQVYNIRDEAIRKFAVRILGIEALRVI
;
A
#
# COMPACT_ATOMS: atom_id res chain seq x y z
N MET A 1 -21.75 -8.44 0.13
CA MET A 1 -20.33 -8.06 0.28
C MET A 1 -20.14 -7.58 1.70
N ASP A 2 -19.16 -8.09 2.43
CA ASP A 2 -18.93 -7.72 3.83
C ASP A 2 -17.92 -6.57 3.88
N TYR A 3 -18.42 -5.34 3.97
CA TYR A 3 -17.62 -4.12 3.89
C TYR A 3 -16.65 -3.97 5.05
N ILE A 4 -16.98 -4.54 6.22
CA ILE A 4 -16.08 -4.56 7.37
C ILE A 4 -14.88 -5.45 7.05
N LYS A 5 -15.11 -6.67 6.54
CA LYS A 5 -14.00 -7.56 6.13
C LYS A 5 -13.10 -6.95 5.05
N GLU A 6 -13.68 -6.23 4.09
CA GLU A 6 -12.89 -5.57 3.06
C GLU A 6 -12.01 -4.45 3.64
N ALA A 7 -12.56 -3.66 4.57
CA ALA A 7 -11.81 -2.67 5.32
C ALA A 7 -10.67 -3.29 6.16
N GLU A 8 -10.96 -4.38 6.87
CA GLU A 8 -9.95 -5.13 7.63
C GLU A 8 -8.83 -5.65 6.72
N LYS A 9 -9.19 -6.20 5.56
CA LYS A 9 -8.24 -6.71 4.57
C LYS A 9 -7.27 -5.63 4.10
N ARG A 10 -7.77 -4.42 3.80
CA ARG A 10 -6.93 -3.28 3.42
C ARG A 10 -5.94 -2.92 4.53
N LEU A 11 -6.41 -2.81 5.77
CA LEU A 11 -5.54 -2.50 6.92
C LEU A 11 -4.53 -3.62 7.19
N TRP A 12 -4.93 -4.88 7.04
CA TRP A 12 -4.09 -6.06 7.29
C TRP A 12 -2.91 -6.16 6.32
N HIS A 13 -3.13 -5.78 5.06
CA HIS A 13 -2.12 -5.80 4.01
C HIS A 13 -1.34 -4.48 3.87
N TYR A 14 -1.60 -3.49 4.71
CA TYR A 14 -0.89 -2.20 4.67
C TYR A 14 0.64 -2.36 4.61
N ARG A 15 1.22 -3.21 5.46
CA ARG A 15 2.67 -3.48 5.47
C ARG A 15 3.16 -4.24 4.25
N ASP A 16 2.30 -5.06 3.65
CA ASP A 16 2.62 -5.76 2.41
C ASP A 16 2.64 -4.78 1.23
N LEU A 17 1.75 -3.77 1.23
CA LEU A 17 1.77 -2.67 0.27
C LEU A 17 3.05 -1.84 0.39
N GLU A 18 3.47 -1.48 1.61
CA GLU A 18 4.75 -0.78 1.84
C GLU A 18 5.93 -1.57 1.26
N LYS A 19 6.02 -2.87 1.56
CA LYS A 19 7.05 -3.76 1.01
C LYS A 19 6.96 -3.90 -0.51
N SER A 20 5.75 -3.91 -1.07
CA SER A 20 5.55 -3.95 -2.51
C SER A 20 6.15 -2.71 -3.19
N ILE A 21 6.02 -1.53 -2.59
CA ILE A 21 6.67 -0.30 -3.10
C ILE A 21 8.19 -0.42 -3.06
N GLU A 22 8.76 -0.91 -1.94
CA GLU A 22 10.20 -1.16 -1.83
C GLU A 22 10.68 -2.10 -2.95
N GLN A 23 9.97 -3.19 -3.18
CA GLN A 23 10.28 -4.15 -4.23
C GLN A 23 10.19 -3.53 -5.63
N MET A 24 9.11 -2.81 -5.94
CA MET A 24 8.95 -2.10 -7.22
C MET A 24 10.05 -1.07 -7.45
N ASN A 25 10.49 -0.36 -6.41
CA ASN A 25 11.63 0.56 -6.50
C ASN A 25 12.94 -0.17 -6.83
N CYS A 26 13.20 -1.32 -6.20
CA CYS A 26 14.36 -2.15 -6.53
C CYS A 26 14.31 -2.66 -7.98
N ASP A 27 13.13 -3.07 -8.46
CA ASP A 27 12.96 -3.57 -9.82
C ASP A 27 13.14 -2.45 -10.85
N ILE A 28 12.56 -1.27 -10.63
CA ILE A 28 12.80 -0.07 -11.45
C ILE A 28 14.29 0.27 -11.50
N ALA A 29 14.97 0.32 -10.35
CA ALA A 29 16.40 0.62 -10.29
C ALA A 29 17.24 -0.42 -11.05
N ARG A 30 16.87 -1.70 -10.95
CA ARG A 30 17.53 -2.80 -11.67
C ARG A 30 17.34 -2.65 -13.19
N ILE A 31 16.13 -2.37 -13.65
CA ILE A 31 15.86 -2.15 -15.09
C ILE A 31 16.67 -0.96 -15.60
N VAL A 32 16.65 0.18 -14.88
CA VAL A 32 17.41 1.38 -15.25
C VAL A 32 18.92 1.09 -15.31
N SER A 33 19.46 0.33 -14.35
CA SER A 33 20.89 0.00 -14.32
C SER A 33 21.34 -0.86 -15.52
N ARG A 34 20.53 -1.83 -15.93
CA ARG A 34 20.81 -2.74 -17.06
C ARG A 34 20.57 -2.09 -18.41
N SER A 35 19.68 -1.11 -18.45
CA SER A 35 19.36 -0.35 -19.67
C SER A 35 20.34 0.81 -19.92
N SER A 36 21.28 1.05 -19.00
CA SER A 36 22.27 2.12 -19.13
C SER A 36 23.32 1.76 -20.21
N PRO A 37 23.68 2.66 -21.14
CA PRO A 37 24.52 2.35 -22.31
C PRO A 37 25.98 1.93 -22.02
N SER A 38 26.38 1.84 -20.76
CA SER A 38 27.77 1.62 -20.32
C SER A 38 28.35 0.28 -20.80
N GLU A 39 27.53 -0.76 -20.94
CA GLU A 39 27.98 -2.09 -21.43
C GLU A 39 27.65 -2.35 -22.91
N LEU A 40 26.77 -1.55 -23.52
CA LEU A 40 26.36 -1.70 -24.93
C LEU A 40 27.40 -1.19 -25.94
N ASN A 41 28.39 -0.42 -25.47
CA ASN A 41 29.45 0.14 -26.32
C ASN A 41 30.60 -0.84 -26.61
N ALA A 42 30.66 -2.01 -25.96
CA ALA A 42 31.76 -2.95 -26.14
C ALA A 42 31.54 -4.02 -27.23
N VAL A 43 30.29 -4.24 -27.69
CA VAL A 43 29.95 -5.44 -28.51
C VAL A 43 29.31 -5.12 -29.88
N ALA A 44 29.20 -3.85 -30.30
CA ALA A 44 28.51 -3.52 -31.56
C ALA A 44 29.32 -2.61 -32.50
N MET A 45 30.59 -2.95 -32.71
CA MET A 45 31.23 -2.75 -34.02
C MET A 45 31.25 -4.09 -34.75
N ASP A 46 30.07 -4.62 -35.09
CA ASP A 46 29.98 -5.72 -36.03
C ASP A 46 29.02 -5.35 -37.17
N ILE A 47 29.50 -5.60 -38.39
CA ILE A 47 29.30 -4.79 -39.59
C ILE A 47 28.04 -5.16 -40.40
N THR A 48 27.17 -6.04 -39.89
CA THR A 48 25.99 -6.48 -40.65
C THR A 48 24.75 -5.69 -40.25
N GLY A 49 24.41 -4.69 -41.06
CA GLY A 49 23.19 -3.91 -40.91
C GLY A 49 21.93 -4.75 -41.09
N ILE A 50 21.26 -5.06 -39.98
CA ILE A 50 19.80 -5.10 -39.75
C ILE A 50 19.64 -5.10 -38.21
N ARG A 51 19.13 -4.01 -37.63
CA ARG A 51 18.86 -3.87 -36.17
C ARG A 51 17.35 -3.96 -35.89
N SER A 52 16.68 -5.07 -36.22
CA SER A 52 15.26 -5.20 -35.86
C SER A 52 15.05 -5.58 -34.38
N GLY A 53 15.99 -6.29 -33.75
CA GLY A 53 15.84 -6.73 -32.34
C GLY A 53 16.06 -5.66 -31.28
N LYS A 54 16.87 -4.61 -31.57
CA LYS A 54 17.20 -3.57 -30.59
C LYS A 54 16.05 -2.60 -30.30
N THR A 55 15.17 -2.38 -31.28
CA THR A 55 13.97 -1.54 -31.12
C THR A 55 12.92 -2.23 -30.26
N ASP A 56 12.76 -3.54 -30.42
CA ASP A 56 11.79 -4.33 -29.67
C ASP A 56 12.22 -4.46 -28.19
N GLU A 57 13.51 -4.64 -27.93
CA GLU A 57 14.06 -4.69 -26.57
C GLU A 57 13.88 -3.36 -25.82
N ALA A 58 14.21 -2.23 -26.47
CA ALA A 58 14.00 -0.91 -25.89
C ALA A 58 12.51 -0.61 -25.62
N PHE A 59 11.62 -1.03 -26.52
CA PHE A 59 10.19 -0.89 -26.34
C PHE A 59 9.67 -1.72 -25.15
N ASN A 60 10.13 -2.97 -25.01
CA ASN A 60 9.77 -3.84 -23.91
C ASN A 60 10.20 -3.26 -22.55
N ILE A 61 11.42 -2.73 -22.47
CA ILE A 61 11.94 -2.06 -21.25
C ILE A 61 11.06 -0.85 -20.87
N LEU A 62 10.69 -0.02 -21.85
CA LEU A 62 9.83 1.14 -21.61
C LEU A 62 8.44 0.73 -21.13
N LEU A 63 7.88 -0.32 -21.71
CA LEU A 63 6.58 -0.85 -21.30
C LEU A 63 6.64 -1.38 -19.85
N GLU A 64 7.68 -2.15 -19.51
CA GLU A 64 7.88 -2.69 -18.16
C GLU A 64 8.01 -1.56 -17.13
N LEU A 65 8.84 -0.55 -17.40
CA LEU A 65 8.99 0.62 -16.53
C LEU A 65 7.68 1.37 -16.35
N LYS A 66 6.90 1.54 -17.42
CA LYS A 66 5.59 2.19 -17.36
C LYS A 66 4.63 1.42 -16.46
N THR A 67 4.51 0.11 -16.66
CA THR A 67 3.63 -0.74 -15.85
C THR A 67 4.02 -0.74 -14.38
N LEU A 68 5.31 -0.86 -14.05
CA LEU A 68 5.80 -0.78 -12.68
C LEU A 68 5.53 0.59 -12.06
N SER A 69 5.76 1.68 -12.80
CA SER A 69 5.53 3.04 -12.31
C SER A 69 4.06 3.31 -12.04
N GLU A 70 3.16 2.87 -12.94
CA GLU A 70 1.72 3.00 -12.75
C GLU A 70 1.21 2.16 -11.57
N SER A 71 1.71 0.92 -11.42
CA SER A 71 1.37 0.05 -10.30
C SER A 71 1.86 0.62 -8.97
N LYS A 72 3.10 1.13 -8.93
CA LYS A 72 3.67 1.80 -7.78
C LYS A 72 2.83 3.00 -7.37
N LYS A 73 2.50 3.88 -8.31
CA LYS A 73 1.68 5.08 -8.04
C LYS A 73 0.33 4.72 -7.42
N LYS A 74 -0.39 3.73 -7.98
CA LYS A 74 -1.67 3.26 -7.41
C LYS A 74 -1.51 2.70 -6.00
N THR A 75 -0.39 2.02 -5.74
CA THR A 75 -0.08 1.47 -4.42
C THR A 75 0.22 2.57 -3.41
N GLU A 76 0.98 3.59 -3.80
CA GLU A 76 1.25 4.79 -2.99
C GLU A 76 -0.05 5.53 -2.65
N GLU A 77 -0.91 5.76 -3.65
CA GLU A 77 -2.21 6.41 -3.46
C GLU A 77 -3.11 5.66 -2.45
N GLU A 78 -3.15 4.32 -2.50
CA GLU A 78 -3.92 3.51 -1.54
C GLU A 78 -3.34 3.59 -0.12
N ILE A 79 -2.01 3.56 0.03
CA ILE A 79 -1.33 3.69 1.33
C ILE A 79 -1.61 5.08 1.93
N ASP A 80 -1.48 6.12 1.12
CA ASP A 80 -1.73 7.50 1.54
C ASP A 80 -3.19 7.68 1.97
N GLN A 81 -4.13 7.16 1.20
CA GLN A 81 -5.55 7.18 1.54
C GLN A 81 -5.83 6.48 2.89
N ILE A 82 -5.26 5.29 3.11
CA ILE A 82 -5.41 4.56 4.39
C ILE A 82 -4.81 5.38 5.54
N ALA A 83 -3.60 5.93 5.35
CA ALA A 83 -2.89 6.69 6.36
C ALA A 83 -3.63 7.99 6.75
N GLU A 84 -4.15 8.71 5.76
CA GLU A 84 -4.97 9.91 5.97
C GLU A 84 -6.24 9.58 6.74
N ILE A 85 -6.97 8.52 6.35
CA ILE A 85 -8.19 8.11 7.07
C ILE A 85 -7.85 7.76 8.52
N LEU A 86 -6.84 6.94 8.78
CA LEU A 86 -6.44 6.57 10.15
C LEU A 86 -6.11 7.80 11.01
N LYS A 87 -5.44 8.80 10.42
CA LYS A 87 -5.14 10.08 11.09
C LYS A 87 -6.41 10.88 11.37
N ASP A 88 -7.29 10.98 10.39
CA ASP A 88 -8.46 11.85 10.44
C ASP A 88 -9.58 11.31 11.31
N ILE A 89 -9.79 9.99 11.37
CA ILE A 89 -10.83 9.42 12.23
C ILE A 89 -10.59 9.75 13.71
N SER A 90 -9.34 10.02 14.08
CA SER A 90 -8.91 10.36 15.44
C SER A 90 -9.10 11.83 15.80
N LYS A 91 -9.48 12.69 14.87
CA LYS A 91 -9.67 14.14 15.10
C LYS A 91 -11.05 14.48 15.68
N GLU A 92 -12.02 13.57 15.56
CA GLU A 92 -13.38 13.79 16.06
C GLU A 92 -13.46 13.61 17.59
N LYS A 93 -14.36 14.38 18.24
CA LYS A 93 -14.37 14.63 19.69
C LYS A 93 -14.42 13.35 20.55
N ASP A 94 -15.03 12.28 20.03
CA ASP A 94 -15.23 11.00 20.72
C ASP A 94 -14.43 9.83 20.11
N CYS A 95 -13.62 10.09 19.06
CA CYS A 95 -12.95 9.04 18.29
C CYS A 95 -11.42 9.06 18.42
N LYS A 96 -10.88 9.78 19.42
CA LYS A 96 -9.44 10.09 19.55
C LYS A 96 -8.49 8.89 19.47
N LEU A 97 -8.97 7.70 19.86
CA LEU A 97 -8.16 6.47 19.89
C LEU A 97 -8.39 5.58 18.67
N TYR A 98 -9.36 5.87 17.82
CA TYR A 98 -9.79 4.97 16.75
C TYR A 98 -8.64 4.65 15.80
N GLY A 99 -7.95 5.66 15.28
CA GLY A 99 -6.81 5.46 14.38
C GLY A 99 -5.66 4.72 15.06
N LYS A 100 -5.35 5.07 16.32
CA LYS A 100 -4.29 4.41 17.10
C LYS A 100 -4.59 2.93 17.32
N VAL A 101 -5.83 2.59 17.68
CA VAL A 101 -6.27 1.20 17.90
C VAL A 101 -6.21 0.41 16.60
N LEU A 102 -6.79 0.93 15.49
CA LEU A 102 -6.75 0.24 14.21
C LEU A 102 -5.31 0.02 13.70
N TYR A 103 -4.46 1.04 13.80
CA TYR A 103 -3.06 0.93 13.39
C TYR A 103 -2.29 -0.10 14.24
N SER A 104 -2.47 -0.07 15.56
CA SER A 104 -1.81 -1.03 16.46
C SER A 104 -2.27 -2.46 16.23
N TRP A 105 -3.57 -2.63 15.96
CA TRP A 105 -4.22 -3.92 15.78
C TRP A 105 -3.88 -4.56 14.43
N TYR A 106 -4.14 -3.87 13.32
CA TYR A 106 -4.04 -4.45 11.98
C TYR A 106 -2.65 -4.25 11.36
N VAL A 107 -2.04 -3.08 11.55
CA VAL A 107 -0.73 -2.77 10.94
C VAL A 107 0.40 -3.32 11.81
N LYS A 108 0.45 -2.99 13.09
CA LYS A 108 1.51 -3.48 13.99
C LYS A 108 1.28 -4.91 14.48
N ARG A 109 0.06 -5.45 14.35
CA ARG A 109 -0.32 -6.80 14.82
C ARG A 109 0.01 -7.03 16.30
N LYS A 110 -0.15 -5.99 17.12
CA LYS A 110 0.02 -6.08 18.57
C LYS A 110 -1.11 -6.91 19.17
N ASP A 111 -0.83 -7.55 20.30
CA ASP A 111 -1.87 -8.22 21.04
C ASP A 111 -2.77 -7.20 21.77
N ARG A 112 -3.96 -7.66 22.15
CA ARG A 112 -4.98 -6.83 22.79
C ARG A 112 -4.55 -6.29 24.17
N ASP A 113 -3.74 -7.04 24.91
CA ASP A 113 -3.27 -6.69 26.25
C ASP A 113 -2.19 -5.60 26.15
N GLU A 114 -1.31 -5.69 25.14
CA GLU A 114 -0.39 -4.60 24.77
C GLU A 114 -1.14 -3.32 24.39
N ILE A 115 -2.13 -3.43 23.50
CA ILE A 115 -2.92 -2.26 23.06
C ILE A 115 -3.65 -1.63 24.25
N ALA A 116 -4.28 -2.45 25.10
CA ALA A 116 -4.97 -2.01 26.32
C ALA A 116 -4.04 -1.19 27.23
N LYS A 117 -2.82 -1.68 27.48
CA LYS A 117 -1.79 -0.96 28.24
C LYS A 117 -1.41 0.37 27.58
N GLU A 118 -1.23 0.39 26.26
CA GLU A 118 -0.81 1.58 25.52
C GLU A 118 -1.85 2.71 25.47
N ILE A 119 -3.13 2.37 25.60
CA ILE A 119 -4.21 3.36 25.62
C ILE A 119 -4.74 3.63 27.03
N GLY A 120 -4.38 2.82 28.02
CA GLY A 120 -4.85 2.96 29.41
C GLY A 120 -6.30 2.48 29.63
N TYR A 121 -6.77 1.52 28.84
CA TYR A 121 -8.13 0.97 28.91
C TYR A 121 -8.11 -0.53 29.20
N SER A 122 -9.26 -1.10 29.56
CA SER A 122 -9.43 -2.55 29.63
C SER A 122 -9.44 -3.19 28.24
N VAL A 123 -9.07 -4.46 28.15
CA VAL A 123 -9.15 -5.26 26.91
C VAL A 123 -10.54 -5.22 26.27
N ARG A 124 -11.60 -5.29 27.10
CA ARG A 124 -12.98 -5.21 26.60
C ARG A 124 -13.26 -3.89 25.90
N GLN A 125 -12.76 -2.78 26.44
CA GLN A 125 -12.92 -1.46 25.82
C GLN A 125 -12.12 -1.35 24.52
N VAL A 126 -10.94 -1.97 24.43
CA VAL A 126 -10.17 -2.03 23.17
C VAL A 126 -11.00 -2.68 22.06
N TYR A 127 -11.67 -3.81 22.34
CA TYR A 127 -12.54 -4.47 21.37
C TYR A 127 -13.68 -3.56 20.91
N ASN A 128 -14.38 -2.91 21.85
CA ASN A 128 -15.46 -1.98 21.51
C ASN A 128 -14.97 -0.83 20.62
N ILE A 129 -13.85 -0.20 20.99
CA ILE A 129 -13.24 0.89 20.23
C ILE A 129 -12.84 0.40 18.83
N ARG A 130 -12.24 -0.78 18.72
CA ARG A 130 -11.87 -1.38 17.43
C ARG A 130 -13.10 -1.57 16.54
N ASP A 131 -14.17 -2.13 17.08
CA ASP A 131 -15.38 -2.47 16.31
C ASP A 131 -16.14 -1.22 15.83
N GLU A 132 -16.15 -0.15 16.63
CA GLU A 132 -16.65 1.15 16.19
C GLU A 132 -15.72 1.81 15.16
N ALA A 133 -14.42 1.77 15.41
CA ALA A 133 -13.41 2.36 14.54
C ALA A 133 -13.41 1.71 13.14
N ILE A 134 -13.49 0.37 13.06
CA ILE A 134 -13.46 -0.33 11.76
C ILE A 134 -14.70 -0.04 10.92
N ARG A 135 -15.87 0.08 11.55
CA ARG A 135 -17.11 0.48 10.86
C ARG A 135 -16.97 1.88 10.27
N LYS A 136 -16.45 2.82 11.05
CA LYS A 136 -16.21 4.19 10.59
C LYS A 136 -15.17 4.25 9.48
N PHE A 137 -14.10 3.48 9.61
CA PHE A 137 -13.07 3.35 8.57
C PHE A 137 -13.65 2.77 7.28
N ALA A 138 -14.47 1.72 7.36
CA ALA A 138 -15.15 1.12 6.21
C ALA A 138 -16.00 2.16 5.46
N VAL A 139 -16.77 2.98 6.16
CA VAL A 139 -17.54 4.07 5.54
C VAL A 139 -16.64 5.10 4.84
N ARG A 140 -15.52 5.49 5.47
CA ARG A 140 -14.58 6.47 4.90
C ARG A 140 -13.90 5.97 3.62
N ILE A 141 -13.57 4.67 3.55
CA ILE A 141 -12.80 4.11 2.44
C ILE A 141 -13.65 3.51 1.31
N LEU A 142 -14.83 2.96 1.63
CA LEU A 142 -15.74 2.33 0.66
C LEU A 142 -16.95 3.21 0.31
N GLY A 143 -17.16 4.32 1.03
CA GLY A 143 -18.21 5.28 0.75
C GLY A 143 -19.62 4.78 1.07
N ILE A 144 -20.61 5.28 0.31
CA ILE A 144 -22.04 5.10 0.58
C ILE A 144 -22.49 3.63 0.60
N GLU A 145 -21.80 2.76 -0.15
CA GLU A 145 -22.14 1.35 -0.23
C GLU A 145 -21.87 0.61 1.10
N ALA A 146 -20.87 1.04 1.88
CA ALA A 146 -20.65 0.50 3.22
C ALA A 146 -21.75 0.94 4.20
N LEU A 147 -22.30 2.14 4.03
CA LEU A 147 -23.31 2.72 4.92
C LEU A 147 -24.67 2.00 4.82
N ARG A 148 -24.95 1.31 3.71
CA ARG A 148 -26.20 0.56 3.51
C ARG A 148 -26.25 -0.78 4.25
N VAL A 149 -25.13 -1.26 4.76
CA VAL A 149 -24.96 -2.64 5.26
C VAL A 149 -24.43 -2.70 6.70
N ILE A 150 -23.99 -1.57 7.25
CA ILE A 150 -23.53 -1.41 8.64
C ILE A 150 -24.72 -0.99 9.52
#